data_AF-A0A0Q6Y448-F1
#
_entry.id   AF-A0A0Q6Y448-F1
#
_cell.length_a   1.000
_cell.length_b   1.000
_cell.length_c   1.000
_cell.angle_alpha   90.00
_cell.angle_beta   90.00
_cell.angle_gamma   90.00
#
_symmetry.space_group_name_H-M   'P 1'
#
loop_
_entity.id
_entity.type
_entity.pdbx_description
1 polymer ?
#
loop_
_entity_poly.entity_id
_entity_poly.type
_entity_poly.pdbx_seq_one_letter_code
_entity_poly.pdbx_strand_id
1 'polypeptide(L)'
;MSGGTGRHRRRLRIALPVAVAAAALLATSANAATVVPEPQAPVNAAATASMPSQAELEQRVAEAAAVVDTSRTATRTPTSGGTVDSTISPMIIGGTTTTISSAPWMAQLWYTDDQGTTDTSDDTGFFCGGAVVAPTKILTAAHCVKGADWAKGGFVVTGATQLLSEDGDLHGGTATGVLRQWYHPSYNADTIDNDIAVLTLATPVKATPIRMTTSTDTASYDPATTGAKSARVYGWGRTSSTSDAISPTLKTATLPIKSDATCAAAYGSWFIKGHMTCAGPPASGSDSGTTAICNGDSGGPLVVNGRIVGVVSWNVTDCVAKGAYSVFTKVSKYVGAAYPRVDDTNLSFDHKADLWVRKSSTKVGYELDSKGTTLGARLSWGDWNGVNLVRQTDLNRDGYQDLLYRVSATGDVYWVRFLPSTGAWADPKKVFTDWKTRTRIVTPGDVTGDYKPDLLSVDSAGVLWIYPGKGDGSFAARVRVGGGWSQYNQLLGHGDFTGDGKADVLARNKSTGDLYLYKGTGKSGTGVFAARVKVRTNWSGYNAFDAVGDITGDGRADLVARTTAGTLYLYKGTGKATSEIFATRTSLGTGFQQYDIFG
;
A
#
# COMPACT_ATOMS: atom_id res chain seq x y z
N MET A 1 4.59 26.43 -86.51
CA MET A 1 3.17 26.77 -86.25
C MET A 1 3.21 27.79 -85.11
N SER A 2 2.93 29.07 -85.35
CA SER A 2 1.60 29.67 -85.60
C SER A 2 0.62 29.37 -84.46
N GLY A 3 0.10 30.36 -83.72
CA GLY A 3 0.36 31.80 -83.79
C GLY A 3 -0.27 32.55 -82.61
N GLY A 4 0.24 33.74 -82.25
CA GLY A 4 -0.20 34.49 -81.06
C GLY A 4 -1.05 35.72 -81.36
N THR A 5 -2.02 36.00 -80.51
CA THR A 5 -2.67 37.32 -80.30
C THR A 5 -3.07 37.44 -78.81
N GLY A 6 -3.08 38.61 -78.15
CA GLY A 6 -2.52 39.91 -78.51
C GLY A 6 -3.45 41.09 -78.18
N ARG A 7 -2.93 42.12 -77.47
CA ARG A 7 -3.57 43.43 -77.14
C ARG A 7 -4.63 43.39 -75.99
N HIS A 8 -4.85 44.43 -75.17
CA HIS A 8 -4.19 45.76 -75.04
C HIS A 8 -4.44 46.49 -73.69
N ARG A 9 -3.55 47.43 -73.35
CA ARG A 9 -3.77 48.74 -72.65
C ARG A 9 -4.22 48.83 -71.15
N ARG A 10 -3.21 49.14 -70.32
CA ARG A 10 -3.02 50.39 -69.52
C ARG A 10 -4.01 50.85 -68.41
N ARG A 11 -3.38 51.11 -67.25
CA ARG A 11 -3.53 52.22 -66.26
C ARG A 11 -4.15 51.92 -64.88
N LEU A 12 -3.54 52.55 -63.86
CA LEU A 12 -3.87 52.53 -62.43
C LEU A 12 -5.08 53.43 -62.12
N ARG A 13 -5.78 53.13 -61.01
CA ARG A 13 -5.95 54.09 -59.88
C ARG A 13 -6.37 53.38 -58.58
N ILE A 14 -6.27 54.11 -57.47
CA ILE A 14 -6.41 53.63 -56.08
C ILE A 14 -7.85 53.83 -55.59
N ALA A 15 -8.39 52.88 -54.81
CA ALA A 15 -9.55 53.07 -53.95
C ALA A 15 -9.49 52.11 -52.73
N LEU A 16 -10.21 52.45 -51.65
CA LEU A 16 -10.12 51.82 -50.33
C LEU A 16 -10.76 50.41 -50.27
N PRO A 17 -10.37 49.56 -49.30
CA PRO A 17 -11.13 48.36 -48.96
C PRO A 17 -12.46 48.74 -48.28
N VAL A 18 -13.58 48.34 -48.87
CA VAL A 18 -14.90 48.35 -48.22
C VAL A 18 -15.09 47.05 -47.47
N ALA A 19 -15.50 47.11 -46.20
CA ALA A 19 -15.78 45.92 -45.41
C ALA A 19 -17.03 45.20 -45.95
N VAL A 20 -16.86 43.93 -46.34
CA VAL A 20 -17.97 43.05 -46.74
C VAL A 20 -18.38 42.21 -45.54
N ALA A 21 -19.61 42.38 -45.06
CA ALA A 21 -20.16 41.55 -43.99
C ALA A 21 -20.41 40.13 -44.51
N ALA A 22 -19.72 39.14 -43.94
CA ALA A 22 -20.03 37.74 -44.18
C ALA A 22 -21.34 37.37 -43.45
N ALA A 23 -22.33 36.87 -44.19
CA ALA A 23 -23.61 36.48 -43.61
C ALA A 23 -23.44 35.26 -42.69
N ALA A 24 -23.97 35.33 -41.47
CA ALA A 24 -23.96 34.22 -40.53
C ALA A 24 -24.91 33.11 -41.01
N LEU A 25 -24.35 32.02 -41.56
CA LEU A 25 -25.09 30.76 -41.60
C LEU A 25 -25.25 30.28 -40.16
N LEU A 26 -26.50 30.30 -39.67
CA LEU A 26 -26.91 29.66 -38.42
C LEU A 26 -26.89 28.13 -38.56
N ALA A 27 -25.68 27.57 -38.66
CA ALA A 27 -25.46 26.18 -38.35
C ALA A 27 -25.74 26.00 -36.85
N THR A 28 -26.92 25.48 -36.51
CA THR A 28 -27.27 25.10 -35.14
C THR A 28 -26.42 23.90 -34.73
N SER A 29 -25.22 24.16 -34.23
CA SER A 29 -24.40 23.18 -33.53
C SER A 29 -25.21 22.62 -32.36
N ALA A 30 -25.57 21.34 -32.45
CA ALA A 30 -26.38 20.68 -31.44
C ALA A 30 -25.55 20.56 -30.14
N ASN A 31 -25.93 21.35 -29.14
CA ASN A 31 -25.48 21.16 -27.76
C ASN A 31 -25.82 19.71 -27.31
N ALA A 32 -24.99 19.01 -26.54
CA ALA A 32 -23.71 19.41 -25.96
C ALA A 32 -22.70 18.24 -26.02
N ALA A 33 -21.41 18.57 -25.92
CA ALA A 33 -20.41 17.56 -25.59
C ALA A 33 -20.76 16.90 -24.25
N THR A 34 -20.57 15.59 -24.15
CA THR A 34 -20.76 14.85 -22.89
C THR A 34 -19.59 15.16 -21.96
N VAL A 35 -19.71 16.26 -21.22
CA VAL A 35 -18.65 16.76 -20.34
C VAL A 35 -18.25 15.69 -19.32
N VAL A 36 -17.06 15.15 -19.53
CA VAL A 36 -16.26 14.48 -18.51
C VAL A 36 -15.84 15.59 -17.52
N PRO A 37 -16.08 15.46 -16.21
CA PRO A 37 -15.68 16.49 -15.26
C PRO A 37 -14.17 16.67 -15.29
N GLU A 38 -13.72 17.92 -15.30
CA GLU A 38 -12.32 18.30 -15.15
C GLU A 38 -12.05 18.47 -13.64
N PRO A 39 -11.35 17.53 -12.97
CA PRO A 39 -11.27 17.54 -11.51
C PRO A 39 -10.33 18.65 -11.02
N GLN A 40 -10.89 19.77 -10.60
CA GLN A 40 -10.16 20.83 -9.88
C GLN A 40 -9.99 20.42 -8.42
N ALA A 41 -9.27 19.33 -8.19
CA ALA A 41 -8.92 18.87 -6.86
C ALA A 41 -8.03 19.90 -6.13
N PRO A 42 -8.11 19.99 -4.79
CA PRO A 42 -7.19 20.78 -3.99
C PRO A 42 -5.74 20.35 -4.24
N VAL A 43 -4.86 21.32 -4.49
CA VAL A 43 -3.42 21.06 -4.48
C VAL A 43 -2.99 21.00 -3.02
N ASN A 44 -2.98 19.79 -2.44
CA ASN A 44 -2.61 19.55 -1.05
C ASN A 44 -1.09 19.77 -0.83
N ALA A 45 -0.71 21.04 -0.72
CA ALA A 45 0.67 21.53 -0.65
C ALA A 45 1.50 20.93 0.50
N ALA A 46 0.85 20.37 1.53
CA ALA A 46 1.50 19.60 2.58
C ALA A 46 2.28 18.39 2.05
N ALA A 47 1.79 17.71 1.00
CA ALA A 47 2.49 16.59 0.38
C ALA A 47 3.75 17.01 -0.38
N THR A 48 3.72 18.19 -1.03
CA THR A 48 4.89 18.74 -1.72
C THR A 48 5.91 19.37 -0.79
N ALA A 49 5.52 19.79 0.41
CA ALA A 49 6.39 20.46 1.38
C ALA A 49 7.19 19.51 2.30
N SER A 50 6.97 18.20 2.21
CA SER A 50 7.61 17.19 3.06
C SER A 50 8.39 16.11 2.30
N MET A 51 8.65 16.31 1.00
CA MET A 51 9.56 15.46 0.23
C MET A 51 10.97 16.08 0.26
N PRO A 52 12.04 15.32 0.56
CA PRO A 52 13.39 15.83 0.38
C PRO A 52 13.63 16.15 -1.10
N SER A 53 14.31 17.26 -1.36
CA SER A 53 14.77 17.60 -2.70
C SER A 53 15.81 16.60 -3.21
N GLN A 54 16.06 16.61 -4.52
CA GLN A 54 17.09 15.76 -5.12
C GLN A 54 18.48 16.02 -4.51
N ALA A 55 18.80 17.27 -4.17
CA ALA A 55 20.07 17.64 -3.54
C ALA A 55 20.18 17.11 -2.09
N GLU A 56 19.11 17.18 -1.29
CA GLU A 56 19.09 16.58 0.05
C GLU A 56 19.18 15.05 0.00
N LEU A 57 18.60 14.41 -1.02
CA LEU A 57 18.73 12.97 -1.22
C LEU A 57 20.13 12.57 -1.66
N GLU A 58 20.77 13.35 -2.54
CA GLU A 58 22.18 13.17 -2.94
C GLU A 58 23.14 13.39 -1.76
N GLN A 59 22.86 14.36 -0.89
CA GLN A 59 23.61 14.58 0.35
C GLN A 59 23.52 13.37 1.29
N ARG A 60 22.31 12.87 1.59
CA ARG A 60 22.13 11.65 2.43
C ARG A 60 22.86 10.43 1.87
N VAL A 61 22.93 10.28 0.55
CA VAL A 61 23.70 9.20 -0.08
C VAL A 61 25.20 9.36 0.17
N ALA A 62 25.74 10.58 0.08
CA ALA A 62 27.14 10.86 0.38
C ALA A 62 27.48 10.71 1.88
N GLU A 63 26.58 11.11 2.78
CA GLU A 63 26.70 10.87 4.23
C GLU A 63 26.76 9.37 4.54
N ALA A 64 25.82 8.58 3.99
CA ALA A 64 25.80 7.14 4.19
C ALA A 64 26.99 6.41 3.55
N ALA A 65 27.59 6.99 2.49
CA ALA A 65 28.84 6.52 1.90
C ALA A 65 30.09 6.82 2.77
N ALA A 66 30.01 7.80 3.68
CA ALA A 66 31.06 8.11 4.64
C ALA A 66 30.91 7.31 5.96
N VAL A 67 29.68 7.08 6.43
CA VAL A 67 29.38 6.39 7.69
C VAL A 67 29.19 4.87 7.49
N VAL A 68 30.17 4.21 6.85
CA VAL A 68 30.14 2.77 6.55
C VAL A 68 30.67 1.91 7.72
N ASP A 69 30.22 2.23 8.95
CA ASP A 69 30.13 1.25 10.04
C ASP A 69 28.64 0.96 10.27
N THR A 70 28.27 -0.31 10.18
CA THR A 70 26.93 -0.72 9.71
C THR A 70 26.13 -1.51 10.75
N SER A 71 26.50 -1.41 12.03
CA SER A 71 26.17 -2.40 13.07
C SER A 71 25.26 -1.89 14.22
N ARG A 72 24.02 -1.47 13.92
CA ARG A 72 23.03 -1.21 14.99
C ARG A 72 22.54 -2.52 15.64
N THR A 73 22.99 -2.78 16.88
CA THR A 73 22.58 -3.94 17.70
C THR A 73 21.26 -3.70 18.45
N ALA A 74 20.60 -4.79 18.85
CA ALA A 74 19.53 -4.77 19.86
C ALA A 74 20.02 -5.44 21.17
N THR A 75 19.56 -4.96 22.32
CA THR A 75 20.10 -5.34 23.63
C THR A 75 19.01 -5.69 24.65
N ARG A 76 19.26 -6.74 25.45
CA ARG A 76 18.50 -7.09 26.66
C ARG A 76 19.45 -7.49 27.78
N THR A 77 18.99 -7.33 29.01
CA THR A 77 19.61 -7.96 30.20
C THR A 77 18.56 -8.79 30.95
N PRO A 78 18.70 -10.12 31.08
CA PRO A 78 17.81 -10.95 31.89
C PRO A 78 18.26 -11.06 33.35
N THR A 79 17.33 -11.31 34.26
CA THR A 79 17.64 -11.63 35.65
C THR A 79 17.83 -13.14 35.87
N SER A 80 19.00 -13.50 36.41
CA SER A 80 19.39 -14.80 36.99
C SER A 80 19.52 -16.02 36.05
N GLY A 81 20.57 -16.82 36.27
CA GLY A 81 20.51 -18.27 36.07
C GLY A 81 21.70 -18.94 35.37
N GLY A 82 22.27 -18.34 34.33
CA GLY A 82 23.30 -19.00 33.51
C GLY A 82 24.24 -18.02 32.81
N THR A 83 25.50 -18.42 32.67
CA THR A 83 26.56 -17.61 32.05
C THR A 83 26.47 -17.68 30.52
N VAL A 84 25.77 -16.72 29.93
CA VAL A 84 25.96 -16.30 28.54
C VAL A 84 26.07 -14.79 28.54
N ASP A 85 27.20 -14.28 28.06
CA ASP A 85 27.37 -12.86 27.74
C ASP A 85 26.84 -12.65 26.31
N SER A 86 25.88 -11.73 26.09
CA SER A 86 25.22 -11.65 24.78
C SER A 86 24.46 -10.37 24.42
N THR A 87 24.76 -9.85 23.22
CA THR A 87 23.96 -8.91 22.40
C THR A 87 23.29 -9.63 21.20
N ILE A 88 22.36 -8.98 20.48
CA ILE A 88 21.36 -9.66 19.61
C ILE A 88 21.29 -9.08 18.16
N SER A 89 21.35 -9.91 17.10
CA SER A 89 21.57 -9.46 15.68
C SER A 89 21.13 -10.42 14.50
N PRO A 90 20.89 -9.99 13.20
CA PRO A 90 20.46 -10.89 12.04
C PRO A 90 20.92 -10.60 10.50
N MET A 91 21.58 -11.53 9.68
CA MET A 91 22.73 -11.51 8.63
C MET A 91 22.87 -12.89 7.86
N ILE A 92 23.09 -12.97 6.54
CA ILE A 92 23.32 -14.30 5.89
C ILE A 92 24.75 -14.90 6.03
N ILE A 93 25.05 -15.54 7.18
CA ILE A 93 26.18 -16.49 7.32
C ILE A 93 25.87 -17.78 6.55
N GLY A 94 26.88 -18.33 5.85
CA GLY A 94 26.77 -19.59 5.11
C GLY A 94 25.94 -19.54 3.82
N GLY A 95 25.51 -18.35 3.39
CA GLY A 95 24.73 -18.15 2.17
C GLY A 95 25.53 -18.10 0.88
N THR A 96 24.82 -17.98 -0.23
CA THR A 96 25.39 -17.79 -1.58
C THR A 96 25.04 -16.41 -2.13
N THR A 97 25.89 -15.84 -2.99
CA THR A 97 25.57 -14.63 -3.76
C THR A 97 24.34 -14.84 -4.64
N THR A 98 23.51 -13.80 -4.77
CA THR A 98 22.40 -13.73 -5.73
C THR A 98 22.31 -12.32 -6.33
N THR A 99 21.28 -12.05 -7.13
CA THR A 99 21.12 -10.79 -7.85
C THR A 99 19.79 -10.14 -7.52
N ILE A 100 19.71 -8.82 -7.66
CA ILE A 100 18.44 -8.09 -7.56
C ILE A 100 17.44 -8.57 -8.62
N SER A 101 17.90 -9.01 -9.79
CA SER A 101 17.03 -9.65 -10.81
C SER A 101 16.42 -10.98 -10.35
N SER A 102 17.02 -11.66 -9.36
CA SER A 102 16.50 -12.89 -8.73
C SER A 102 15.59 -12.61 -7.53
N ALA A 103 15.66 -11.42 -6.94
CA ALA A 103 14.86 -10.97 -5.81
C ALA A 103 14.45 -9.48 -5.96
N PRO A 104 13.69 -9.11 -6.99
CA PRO A 104 13.48 -7.72 -7.43
C PRO A 104 12.66 -6.83 -6.48
N TRP A 105 12.27 -7.36 -5.32
CA TRP A 105 11.65 -6.66 -4.21
C TRP A 105 12.65 -6.21 -3.14
N MET A 106 13.93 -6.62 -3.18
CA MET A 106 14.88 -6.30 -2.12
C MET A 106 15.15 -4.79 -2.06
N ALA A 107 15.10 -4.26 -0.84
CA ALA A 107 15.36 -2.86 -0.52
C ALA A 107 16.51 -2.77 0.50
N GLN A 108 17.38 -1.79 0.28
CA GLN A 108 18.39 -1.35 1.23
C GLN A 108 17.85 -0.11 1.95
N LEU A 109 17.87 -0.10 3.27
CA LEU A 109 17.36 0.99 4.10
C LEU A 109 18.56 1.63 4.78
N TRP A 110 18.83 2.87 4.41
CA TRP A 110 19.96 3.66 4.90
C TRP A 110 19.43 4.81 5.75
N TYR A 111 20.05 5.04 6.90
CA TYR A 111 19.71 6.12 7.80
C TYR A 111 20.97 6.83 8.27
N THR A 112 21.00 8.15 8.14
CA THR A 112 21.97 9.06 8.75
C THR A 112 21.25 10.14 9.54
N ASP A 113 21.78 10.54 10.69
CA ASP A 113 21.27 11.68 11.46
C ASP A 113 22.43 12.55 11.93
N ASP A 114 22.86 13.44 11.03
CA ASP A 114 23.76 14.57 11.30
C ASP A 114 23.10 15.50 12.33
N GLN A 115 23.79 15.77 13.44
CA GLN A 115 23.30 16.65 14.51
C GLN A 115 23.50 18.16 14.21
N GLY A 116 24.13 18.50 13.08
CA GLY A 116 24.45 19.86 12.65
C GLY A 116 25.74 20.41 13.29
N THR A 117 26.60 19.51 13.76
CA THR A 117 27.80 19.79 14.56
C THR A 117 29.09 19.63 13.75
N THR A 118 30.19 20.20 14.25
CA THR A 118 31.54 19.92 13.71
C THR A 118 32.22 18.74 14.41
N ASP A 119 31.58 18.22 15.45
CA ASP A 119 31.84 16.91 16.02
C ASP A 119 30.92 15.92 15.31
N THR A 120 31.44 14.77 14.90
CA THR A 120 30.70 13.71 14.19
C THR A 120 30.66 12.43 15.04
N SER A 121 30.84 12.54 16.36
CA SER A 121 30.80 11.42 17.30
C SER A 121 29.43 11.24 17.97
N ASP A 122 28.52 12.21 17.80
CA ASP A 122 27.10 12.13 18.13
C ASP A 122 26.19 11.87 16.91
N ASP A 123 26.73 11.91 15.69
CA ASP A 123 26.06 11.47 14.47
C ASP A 123 25.70 9.97 14.55
N THR A 124 24.54 9.59 14.01
CA THR A 124 24.12 8.18 13.97
C THR A 124 23.87 7.68 12.54
N GLY A 125 24.61 6.64 12.14
CA GLY A 125 24.41 5.92 10.88
C GLY A 125 24.01 4.46 11.14
N PHE A 126 23.11 3.89 10.33
CA PHE A 126 22.91 2.44 10.29
C PHE A 126 22.26 1.92 8.98
N PHE A 127 22.45 0.62 8.75
CA PHE A 127 21.88 -0.12 7.63
C PHE A 127 20.79 -1.11 8.11
N CYS A 128 19.72 -1.25 7.32
CA CYS A 128 18.77 -2.36 7.42
C CYS A 128 18.39 -2.91 6.04
N GLY A 129 17.90 -4.14 6.01
CA GLY A 129 17.18 -4.71 4.88
C GLY A 129 15.68 -4.40 4.92
N GLY A 130 15.04 -4.62 3.77
CA GLY A 130 13.59 -4.59 3.66
C GLY A 130 13.09 -5.19 2.35
N ALA A 131 11.78 -5.18 2.16
CA ALA A 131 11.12 -5.68 0.96
C ALA A 131 10.03 -4.73 0.46
N VAL A 132 10.08 -4.40 -0.83
CA VAL A 132 9.03 -3.67 -1.55
C VAL A 132 7.76 -4.52 -1.56
N VAL A 133 6.69 -4.00 -0.97
CA VAL A 133 5.35 -4.62 -0.90
C VAL A 133 4.28 -3.84 -1.66
N ALA A 134 4.51 -2.55 -1.90
CA ALA A 134 3.85 -1.80 -2.96
C ALA A 134 4.87 -0.81 -3.57
N PRO A 135 4.62 -0.26 -4.76
CA PRO A 135 5.45 0.79 -5.36
C PRO A 135 5.93 1.90 -4.40
N THR A 136 5.17 2.30 -3.39
CA THR A 136 5.61 3.26 -2.35
C THR A 136 5.78 2.67 -0.96
N LYS A 137 5.74 1.35 -0.76
CA LYS A 137 5.65 0.74 0.58
C LYS A 137 6.74 -0.33 0.78
N ILE A 138 7.57 -0.16 1.79
CA ILE A 138 8.64 -1.09 2.18
C ILE A 138 8.28 -1.74 3.51
N LEU A 139 8.23 -3.08 3.55
CA LEU A 139 8.15 -3.85 4.79
C LEU A 139 9.55 -4.03 5.39
N THR A 140 9.68 -3.79 6.69
CA THR A 140 10.93 -3.97 7.45
C THR A 140 10.63 -4.29 8.93
N ALA A 141 11.65 -4.34 9.78
CA ALA A 141 11.52 -4.57 11.22
C ALA A 141 11.24 -3.26 11.99
N ALA A 142 10.56 -3.35 13.14
CA ALA A 142 10.32 -2.19 13.99
C ALA A 142 11.58 -1.70 14.71
N HIS A 143 12.56 -2.58 14.96
CA HIS A 143 13.85 -2.17 15.52
C HIS A 143 14.66 -1.26 14.59
N CYS A 144 14.49 -1.38 13.26
CA CYS A 144 15.06 -0.44 12.28
C CYS A 144 14.37 0.94 12.29
N VAL A 145 13.10 1.01 12.72
CA VAL A 145 12.24 2.19 12.49
C VAL A 145 11.94 2.97 13.76
N LYS A 146 11.85 2.32 14.92
CA LYS A 146 11.57 3.01 16.19
C LYS A 146 12.81 3.77 16.69
N GLY A 147 12.62 5.06 16.94
CA GLY A 147 13.64 5.99 17.46
C GLY A 147 14.39 6.80 16.39
N ALA A 148 14.16 6.52 15.10
CA ALA A 148 14.75 7.23 13.96
C ALA A 148 13.68 8.08 13.25
N ASP A 149 14.03 9.26 12.73
CA ASP A 149 13.14 10.08 11.88
C ASP A 149 13.49 9.85 10.41
N TRP A 150 12.84 8.87 9.79
CA TRP A 150 13.14 8.49 8.41
C TRP A 150 12.80 9.59 7.39
N ALA A 151 11.98 10.59 7.74
CA ALA A 151 11.76 11.73 6.86
C ALA A 151 12.96 12.70 6.88
N LYS A 152 13.57 12.96 8.05
CA LYS A 152 14.81 13.75 8.20
C LYS A 152 16.04 13.01 7.68
N GLY A 153 16.26 11.76 8.11
CA GLY A 153 17.54 11.05 7.94
C GLY A 153 17.51 9.82 7.02
N GLY A 154 16.32 9.39 6.59
CA GLY A 154 16.15 8.11 5.89
C GLY A 154 16.14 8.20 4.37
N PHE A 155 16.71 7.18 3.72
CA PHE A 155 16.43 6.86 2.31
C PHE A 155 16.45 5.35 2.06
N VAL A 156 15.88 4.95 0.92
CA VAL A 156 15.83 3.55 0.49
C VAL A 156 16.42 3.42 -0.91
N VAL A 157 17.33 2.46 -1.11
CA VAL A 157 17.84 2.09 -2.43
C VAL A 157 17.15 0.80 -2.88
N THR A 158 16.61 0.82 -4.09
CA THR A 158 16.04 -0.36 -4.76
C THR A 158 16.69 -0.57 -6.13
N GLY A 159 16.64 -1.79 -6.67
CA GLY A 159 17.21 -2.08 -8.00
C GLY A 159 18.72 -2.35 -8.05
N ALA A 160 19.46 -2.19 -6.95
CA ALA A 160 20.88 -2.52 -6.83
C ALA A 160 21.11 -3.98 -6.36
N THR A 161 22.14 -4.65 -6.89
CA THR A 161 22.63 -5.94 -6.33
C THR A 161 23.73 -5.73 -5.28
N GLN A 162 24.54 -4.70 -5.46
CA GLN A 162 25.57 -4.28 -4.53
C GLN A 162 25.02 -3.23 -3.55
N LEU A 163 25.68 -3.06 -2.40
CA LEU A 163 25.50 -1.88 -1.55
C LEU A 163 26.01 -0.62 -2.26
N LEU A 164 25.65 0.57 -1.79
CA LEU A 164 26.30 1.80 -2.27
C LEU A 164 27.81 1.78 -1.94
N SER A 165 28.62 2.40 -2.80
CA SER A 165 30.06 2.54 -2.64
C SER A 165 30.47 3.82 -1.89
N GLU A 166 31.73 3.89 -1.47
CA GLU A 166 32.33 5.07 -0.79
C GLU A 166 32.28 6.37 -1.62
N ASP A 167 32.18 6.26 -2.96
CA ASP A 167 31.97 7.39 -3.89
C ASP A 167 30.49 7.63 -4.26
N GLY A 168 29.56 6.92 -3.62
CA GLY A 168 28.11 7.13 -3.76
C GLY A 168 27.45 6.46 -4.98
N ASP A 169 28.13 5.59 -5.72
CA ASP A 169 27.48 4.84 -6.81
C ASP A 169 26.45 3.86 -6.23
N LEU A 170 25.21 3.99 -6.70
CA LEU A 170 24.10 3.11 -6.38
C LEU A 170 24.13 1.81 -7.21
N HIS A 171 25.14 1.63 -8.06
CA HIS A 171 25.38 0.48 -8.93
C HIS A 171 24.14 0.12 -9.79
N GLY A 172 23.55 1.14 -10.41
CA GLY A 172 22.33 1.03 -11.22
C GLY A 172 21.02 0.99 -10.41
N GLY A 173 21.09 1.09 -9.09
CA GLY A 173 19.94 1.28 -8.21
C GLY A 173 19.28 2.65 -8.34
N THR A 174 18.23 2.86 -7.55
CA THR A 174 17.53 4.14 -7.41
C THR A 174 17.29 4.39 -5.93
N ALA A 175 17.86 5.48 -5.41
CA ALA A 175 17.57 6.01 -4.09
C ALA A 175 16.20 6.70 -4.09
N THR A 176 15.52 6.68 -2.95
CA THR A 176 14.22 7.35 -2.77
C THR A 176 14.05 7.72 -1.30
N GLY A 177 13.75 8.99 -1.03
CA GLY A 177 13.49 9.47 0.33
C GLY A 177 12.25 8.81 0.95
N VAL A 178 12.27 8.58 2.26
CA VAL A 178 11.08 8.14 3.01
C VAL A 178 10.23 9.36 3.33
N LEU A 179 8.91 9.23 3.13
CA LEU A 179 7.93 10.29 3.40
C LEU A 179 7.27 10.10 4.77
N ARG A 180 6.97 8.85 5.16
CA ARG A 180 6.35 8.49 6.45
C ARG A 180 6.79 7.10 6.92
N GLN A 181 6.68 6.86 8.22
CA GLN A 181 7.00 5.59 8.85
C GLN A 181 5.88 5.11 9.77
N TRP A 182 5.60 3.81 9.75
CA TRP A 182 4.77 3.13 10.74
C TRP A 182 5.53 1.94 11.31
N TYR A 183 5.45 1.74 12.63
CA TYR A 183 5.84 0.49 13.28
C TYR A 183 4.68 0.01 14.16
N HIS A 184 4.61 -1.29 14.44
CA HIS A 184 3.52 -1.84 15.23
C HIS A 184 3.45 -1.16 16.62
N PRO A 185 2.31 -0.56 17.04
CA PRO A 185 2.26 0.23 18.27
C PRO A 185 2.65 -0.54 19.55
N SER A 186 2.43 -1.86 19.56
CA SER A 186 2.85 -2.74 20.65
C SER A 186 4.32 -3.22 20.54
N TYR A 187 5.16 -2.63 19.68
CA TYR A 187 6.56 -3.03 19.55
C TYR A 187 7.33 -2.74 20.84
N ASN A 188 7.65 -3.83 21.56
CA ASN A 188 8.42 -3.81 22.78
C ASN A 188 9.88 -4.14 22.42
N ALA A 189 10.76 -3.16 22.65
CA ALA A 189 12.17 -3.23 22.30
C ALA A 189 12.99 -4.14 23.23
N ASP A 190 12.51 -4.41 24.44
CA ASP A 190 13.10 -5.44 25.30
C ASP A 190 12.82 -6.81 24.67
N THR A 191 11.57 -7.23 24.57
CA THR A 191 11.20 -8.58 24.11
C THR A 191 11.41 -8.81 22.63
N ILE A 192 11.73 -7.76 21.86
CA ILE A 192 11.70 -7.73 20.39
C ILE A 192 10.36 -8.31 19.87
N ASP A 193 9.27 -7.99 20.58
CA ASP A 193 7.93 -8.51 20.27
C ASP A 193 7.15 -7.52 19.42
N ASN A 194 6.40 -8.04 18.45
CA ASN A 194 5.70 -7.25 17.43
C ASN A 194 6.67 -6.42 16.56
N ASP A 195 7.85 -6.99 16.28
CA ASP A 195 8.93 -6.35 15.53
C ASP A 195 8.64 -6.31 14.01
N ILE A 196 7.75 -5.40 13.60
CA ILE A 196 7.32 -5.20 12.20
C ILE A 196 6.98 -3.73 11.93
N ALA A 197 7.39 -3.23 10.76
CA ALA A 197 7.22 -1.86 10.32
C ALA A 197 6.95 -1.74 8.81
N VAL A 198 6.38 -0.60 8.41
CA VAL A 198 6.16 -0.21 7.01
C VAL A 198 6.65 1.22 6.83
N LEU A 199 7.59 1.42 5.92
CA LEU A 199 7.99 2.75 5.44
C LEU A 199 7.19 3.11 4.19
N THR A 200 6.69 4.34 4.11
CA THR A 200 6.06 4.91 2.91
C THR A 200 7.04 5.86 2.24
N LEU A 201 7.39 5.59 0.98
CA LEU A 201 8.34 6.35 0.17
C LEU A 201 7.68 7.61 -0.43
N ALA A 202 8.51 8.61 -0.75
CA ALA A 202 8.08 9.85 -1.40
C ALA A 202 7.67 9.67 -2.87
N THR A 203 8.21 8.67 -3.58
CA THR A 203 7.85 8.38 -4.96
C THR A 203 7.77 6.86 -5.24
N PRO A 204 7.04 6.43 -6.28
CA PRO A 204 6.86 5.00 -6.57
C PRO A 204 8.11 4.39 -7.23
N VAL A 205 8.66 3.33 -6.64
CA VAL A 205 9.82 2.61 -7.18
C VAL A 205 9.44 1.65 -8.31
N LYS A 206 10.42 1.36 -9.18
CA LYS A 206 10.29 0.40 -10.31
C LYS A 206 10.49 -1.06 -9.89
N ALA A 207 10.87 -1.30 -8.65
CA ALA A 207 11.12 -2.63 -8.09
C ALA A 207 9.82 -3.46 -8.02
N THR A 208 9.88 -4.72 -8.42
CA THR A 208 8.70 -5.60 -8.49
C THR A 208 8.29 -6.03 -7.07
N PRO A 209 7.10 -5.65 -6.56
CA PRO A 209 6.73 -5.95 -5.18
C PRO A 209 6.51 -7.44 -4.93
N ILE A 210 6.96 -7.92 -3.78
CA ILE A 210 6.56 -9.22 -3.20
C ILE A 210 5.44 -9.00 -2.19
N ARG A 211 4.74 -10.07 -1.78
CA ARG A 211 3.69 -9.96 -0.74
C ARG A 211 4.14 -10.49 0.60
N MET A 212 3.47 -10.02 1.64
CA MET A 212 3.24 -10.81 2.85
C MET A 212 2.42 -12.08 2.57
N THR A 213 2.41 -13.01 3.52
CA THR A 213 1.42 -14.10 3.54
C THR A 213 0.07 -13.63 4.12
N THR A 214 -0.85 -14.54 4.46
CA THR A 214 -2.16 -14.26 5.08
C THR A 214 -2.25 -14.87 6.48
N SER A 215 -3.20 -14.44 7.32
CA SER A 215 -3.35 -15.00 8.67
C SER A 215 -3.81 -16.45 8.66
N THR A 216 -4.42 -16.86 7.55
CA THR A 216 -4.87 -18.21 7.24
C THR A 216 -3.77 -19.14 6.72
N ASP A 217 -2.55 -18.65 6.46
CA ASP A 217 -1.44 -19.51 6.03
C ASP A 217 -0.79 -20.22 7.22
N THR A 218 -1.16 -21.48 7.41
CA THR A 218 -0.47 -22.42 8.30
C THR A 218 0.56 -23.27 7.57
N ALA A 219 0.38 -23.52 6.28
CA ALA A 219 1.17 -24.47 5.50
C ALA A 219 2.64 -24.02 5.34
N SER A 220 2.88 -22.72 5.18
CA SER A 220 4.26 -22.20 5.09
C SER A 220 5.02 -22.22 6.42
N TYR A 221 4.34 -22.48 7.55
CA TYR A 221 4.94 -22.59 8.88
C TYR A 221 4.95 -24.02 9.45
N ASP A 222 4.34 -24.99 8.76
CA ASP A 222 4.42 -26.41 9.11
C ASP A 222 5.72 -27.02 8.54
N PRO A 223 6.69 -27.44 9.37
CA PRO A 223 7.96 -28.01 8.91
C PRO A 223 7.83 -29.31 8.11
N ALA A 224 6.65 -29.94 8.06
CA ALA A 224 6.41 -31.08 7.18
C ALA A 224 6.29 -30.68 5.70
N THR A 225 5.85 -29.47 5.37
CA THR A 225 5.58 -29.06 3.98
C THR A 225 6.85 -28.80 3.18
N THR A 226 6.75 -28.93 1.85
CA THR A 226 7.85 -28.61 0.93
C THR A 226 8.23 -27.13 0.98
N GLY A 227 7.24 -26.23 1.01
CA GLY A 227 7.45 -24.78 1.07
C GLY A 227 8.20 -24.33 2.32
N ALA A 228 7.80 -24.84 3.49
CA ALA A 228 8.49 -24.56 4.76
C ALA A 228 9.94 -25.08 4.79
N LYS A 229 10.19 -26.22 4.13
CA LYS A 229 11.56 -26.76 3.94
C LYS A 229 12.41 -25.95 2.96
N SER A 230 11.79 -25.23 2.03
CA SER A 230 12.45 -24.39 1.02
C SER A 230 12.35 -22.88 1.31
N ALA A 231 12.16 -22.47 2.57
CA ALA A 231 12.11 -21.06 2.93
C ALA A 231 13.47 -20.39 2.70
N ARG A 232 13.46 -19.19 2.10
CA ARG A 232 14.68 -18.47 1.68
C ARG A 232 14.78 -17.10 2.31
N VAL A 233 15.92 -16.79 2.94
CA VAL A 233 16.26 -15.43 3.39
C VAL A 233 17.07 -14.71 2.31
N TYR A 234 17.00 -13.38 2.31
CA TYR A 234 17.70 -12.47 1.40
C TYR A 234 18.15 -11.23 2.18
N GLY A 235 19.37 -10.75 1.93
CA GLY A 235 19.97 -9.65 2.68
C GLY A 235 21.43 -9.42 2.34
N TRP A 236 22.03 -8.41 2.97
CA TRP A 236 23.41 -7.96 2.73
C TRP A 236 24.31 -8.08 3.97
N GLY A 237 23.88 -8.73 5.05
CA GLY A 237 24.71 -8.84 6.25
C GLY A 237 26.10 -9.47 6.03
N ARG A 238 27.01 -9.25 6.99
CA ARG A 238 28.34 -9.89 7.09
C ARG A 238 28.26 -11.41 6.84
N THR A 239 29.37 -11.98 6.38
CA THR A 239 29.45 -13.41 6.04
C THR A 239 30.33 -14.22 7.01
N SER A 240 30.67 -13.65 8.16
CA SER A 240 31.50 -14.27 9.20
C SER A 240 31.21 -13.71 10.58
N SER A 241 31.24 -14.58 11.58
CA SER A 241 31.25 -14.28 13.01
C SER A 241 32.39 -13.34 13.46
N THR A 242 33.54 -13.30 12.78
CA THR A 242 34.75 -12.61 13.30
C THR A 242 35.13 -11.32 12.56
N SER A 243 34.20 -10.67 11.85
CA SER A 243 34.47 -9.42 11.12
C SER A 243 33.20 -8.61 10.91
N ASP A 244 33.18 -7.34 11.34
CA ASP A 244 32.01 -6.45 11.33
C ASP A 244 31.59 -5.90 9.94
N ALA A 245 32.32 -6.24 8.88
CA ALA A 245 32.00 -5.80 7.52
C ALA A 245 30.78 -6.53 6.91
N ILE A 246 29.68 -5.81 6.67
CA ILE A 246 28.54 -6.34 5.90
C ILE A 246 28.92 -6.67 4.44
N SER A 247 28.17 -7.55 3.77
CA SER A 247 28.55 -8.04 2.46
C SER A 247 28.17 -7.06 1.34
N PRO A 248 29.12 -6.62 0.49
CA PRO A 248 28.86 -5.65 -0.58
C PRO A 248 28.02 -6.20 -1.73
N THR A 249 27.53 -7.45 -1.66
CA THR A 249 26.72 -8.11 -2.70
C THR A 249 25.60 -8.93 -2.07
N LEU A 250 24.38 -8.80 -2.62
CA LEU A 250 23.17 -9.45 -2.11
C LEU A 250 23.37 -10.97 -1.95
N LYS A 251 23.07 -11.47 -0.75
CA LYS A 251 23.14 -12.89 -0.40
C LYS A 251 21.76 -13.51 -0.32
N THR A 252 21.75 -14.84 -0.27
CA THR A 252 20.55 -15.64 -0.01
C THR A 252 20.95 -16.98 0.62
N ALA A 253 20.12 -17.51 1.51
CA ALA A 253 20.26 -18.85 2.07
C ALA A 253 18.90 -19.54 2.20
N THR A 254 18.91 -20.88 2.17
CA THR A 254 17.74 -21.69 2.48
C THR A 254 17.74 -22.00 3.97
N LEU A 255 16.74 -21.52 4.69
CA LEU A 255 16.58 -21.71 6.13
C LEU A 255 15.25 -22.43 6.39
N PRO A 256 15.23 -23.78 6.53
CA PRO A 256 13.99 -24.52 6.76
C PRO A 256 13.28 -24.09 8.04
N ILE A 257 11.98 -23.77 7.97
CA ILE A 257 11.18 -23.38 9.13
C ILE A 257 11.16 -24.49 10.19
N LYS A 258 11.14 -24.10 11.46
CA LYS A 258 11.04 -25.00 12.61
C LYS A 258 9.71 -24.83 13.35
N SER A 259 9.34 -25.86 14.10
CA SER A 259 8.13 -25.82 14.91
C SER A 259 8.32 -24.85 16.08
N ASP A 260 7.22 -24.22 16.53
CA ASP A 260 7.24 -23.36 17.72
C ASP A 260 7.82 -24.10 18.96
N ALA A 261 7.68 -25.43 19.03
CA ALA A 261 8.24 -26.25 20.11
C ALA A 261 9.78 -26.41 20.00
N THR A 262 10.31 -26.51 18.79
CA THR A 262 11.77 -26.49 18.54
C THR A 262 12.37 -25.15 18.92
N CYS A 263 11.72 -24.05 18.53
CA CYS A 263 12.17 -22.70 18.85
C CYS A 263 12.10 -22.41 20.36
N ALA A 264 10.98 -22.77 21.02
CA ALA A 264 10.85 -22.62 22.47
C ALA A 264 11.82 -23.50 23.27
N ALA A 265 12.21 -24.67 22.75
CA ALA A 265 13.23 -25.51 23.38
C ALA A 265 14.65 -24.91 23.29
N ALA A 266 14.95 -24.11 22.27
CA ALA A 266 16.22 -23.41 22.12
C ALA A 266 16.30 -22.09 22.92
N TYR A 267 15.17 -21.40 23.10
CA TYR A 267 15.13 -20.01 23.58
C TYR A 267 14.29 -19.75 24.85
N GLY A 268 13.55 -20.75 25.34
CA GLY A 268 12.66 -20.59 26.48
C GLY A 268 11.67 -19.43 26.30
N SER A 269 11.68 -18.49 27.25
CA SER A 269 10.81 -17.31 27.28
C SER A 269 11.18 -16.21 26.28
N TRP A 270 12.32 -16.28 25.60
CA TRP A 270 12.71 -15.28 24.60
C TRP A 270 11.97 -15.50 23.27
N PHE A 271 11.59 -16.74 22.94
CA PHE A 271 10.80 -17.05 21.74
C PHE A 271 9.31 -16.95 22.03
N ILE A 272 8.68 -15.88 21.56
CA ILE A 272 7.23 -15.65 21.77
C ILE A 272 6.44 -16.43 20.72
N LYS A 273 5.98 -17.61 21.15
CA LYS A 273 5.21 -18.56 20.32
C LYS A 273 4.04 -17.90 19.60
N GLY A 274 4.01 -18.04 18.27
CA GLY A 274 2.95 -17.50 17.42
C GLY A 274 3.10 -16.02 17.06
N HIS A 275 4.00 -15.28 17.72
CA HIS A 275 4.45 -13.94 17.30
C HIS A 275 5.76 -14.03 16.51
N MET A 276 6.63 -14.96 16.88
CA MET A 276 7.89 -15.26 16.22
C MET A 276 7.82 -16.61 15.47
N THR A 277 8.74 -16.81 14.53
CA THR A 277 9.04 -18.09 13.90
C THR A 277 10.56 -18.24 13.81
N CYS A 278 11.11 -19.44 13.99
CA CYS A 278 12.54 -19.68 13.79
C CYS A 278 12.82 -20.65 12.63
N ALA A 279 14.01 -20.56 12.04
CA ALA A 279 14.38 -21.27 10.82
C ALA A 279 15.88 -21.58 10.73
N GLY A 280 16.24 -22.50 9.84
CA GLY A 280 17.63 -22.90 9.56
C GLY A 280 18.03 -24.24 10.18
N PRO A 281 19.20 -24.81 9.85
CA PRO A 281 19.85 -25.79 10.71
C PRO A 281 20.18 -25.15 12.07
N PRO A 282 20.34 -25.93 13.16
CA PRO A 282 20.94 -25.39 14.38
C PRO A 282 22.40 -25.01 14.09
N ALA A 283 22.84 -23.84 14.54
CA ALA A 283 24.21 -23.36 14.34
C ALA A 283 25.25 -24.29 15.01
N SER A 284 26.46 -24.37 14.43
CA SER A 284 27.45 -25.41 14.75
C SER A 284 28.32 -25.10 15.99
N GLY A 285 28.45 -23.81 16.33
CA GLY A 285 29.50 -23.26 17.19
C GLY A 285 30.58 -22.47 16.42
N SER A 286 30.50 -22.38 15.09
CA SER A 286 31.42 -21.60 14.24
C SER A 286 30.78 -21.24 12.88
N ASP A 287 31.43 -20.41 12.06
CA ASP A 287 31.00 -20.15 10.68
C ASP A 287 30.85 -21.45 9.87
N SER A 288 31.77 -22.40 10.07
CA SER A 288 31.78 -23.68 9.37
C SER A 288 30.57 -24.54 9.76
N GLY A 289 29.76 -24.91 8.77
CA GLY A 289 28.55 -25.70 8.96
C GLY A 289 27.36 -24.92 9.57
N THR A 290 27.47 -23.61 9.77
CA THR A 290 26.34 -22.75 10.16
C THR A 290 25.68 -22.15 8.91
N THR A 291 24.37 -21.93 8.97
CA THR A 291 23.63 -21.12 8.00
C THR A 291 22.53 -20.39 8.76
N ALA A 292 22.64 -19.06 8.89
CA ALA A 292 21.93 -18.31 9.94
C ALA A 292 21.66 -16.83 9.59
N ILE A 293 21.16 -16.06 10.58
CA ILE A 293 21.06 -14.58 10.63
C ILE A 293 21.95 -14.00 11.78
N CYS A 294 22.76 -12.92 11.61
CA CYS A 294 23.56 -12.07 12.55
C CYS A 294 23.79 -10.53 12.19
N ASN A 295 24.56 -9.57 12.75
CA ASN A 295 24.47 -8.10 12.35
C ASN A 295 24.35 -7.68 10.80
N GLY A 296 23.16 -7.43 10.19
CA GLY A 296 23.04 -6.66 8.91
C GLY A 296 21.95 -6.98 7.85
N ASP A 297 21.20 -8.08 7.93
CA ASP A 297 19.96 -8.34 7.17
C ASP A 297 18.69 -7.72 7.80
N SER A 298 18.78 -7.18 9.02
CA SER A 298 17.68 -6.62 9.83
C SER A 298 16.51 -6.05 9.03
N GLY A 299 15.32 -6.61 9.17
CA GLY A 299 14.12 -6.21 8.41
C GLY A 299 13.94 -6.84 7.03
N GLY A 300 14.93 -7.54 6.49
CA GLY A 300 14.84 -8.30 5.25
C GLY A 300 13.79 -9.43 5.26
N PRO A 301 13.43 -10.00 4.09
CA PRO A 301 12.36 -10.99 3.99
C PRO A 301 12.86 -12.44 4.10
N LEU A 302 12.14 -13.26 4.87
CA LEU A 302 12.10 -14.71 4.76
C LEU A 302 10.91 -15.13 3.90
N VAL A 303 11.18 -15.75 2.75
CA VAL A 303 10.21 -16.03 1.69
C VAL A 303 9.91 -17.52 1.56
N VAL A 304 8.63 -17.87 1.49
CA VAL A 304 8.11 -19.20 1.12
C VAL A 304 7.09 -19.02 -0.01
N ASN A 305 7.17 -19.85 -1.06
CA ASN A 305 6.19 -19.88 -2.16
C ASN A 305 5.83 -18.48 -2.75
N GLY A 306 6.85 -17.61 -2.89
CA GLY A 306 6.68 -16.24 -3.39
C GLY A 306 6.02 -15.24 -2.42
N ARG A 307 5.97 -15.55 -1.12
CA ARG A 307 5.42 -14.68 -0.06
C ARG A 307 6.38 -14.57 1.13
N ILE A 308 6.51 -13.37 1.69
CA ILE A 308 7.18 -13.11 2.96
C ILE A 308 6.37 -13.77 4.08
N VAL A 309 7.00 -14.68 4.79
CA VAL A 309 6.46 -15.38 5.98
C VAL A 309 7.17 -14.97 7.26
N GLY A 310 8.38 -14.43 7.15
CA GLY A 310 9.12 -13.84 8.26
C GLY A 310 9.73 -12.50 7.87
N VAL A 311 9.73 -11.54 8.79
CA VAL A 311 10.64 -10.37 8.73
C VAL A 311 11.84 -10.71 9.61
N VAL A 312 13.05 -10.52 9.07
CA VAL A 312 14.32 -10.74 9.78
C VAL A 312 14.35 -9.89 11.05
N SER A 313 14.44 -10.53 12.22
CA SER A 313 14.26 -9.86 13.52
C SER A 313 15.48 -10.01 14.43
N TRP A 314 15.89 -11.24 14.78
CA TRP A 314 17.01 -11.43 15.72
C TRP A 314 17.66 -12.83 15.71
N ASN A 315 18.88 -12.90 16.26
CA ASN A 315 19.57 -14.13 16.66
C ASN A 315 20.62 -13.81 17.77
N VAL A 316 21.25 -14.86 18.32
CA VAL A 316 22.27 -14.84 19.40
C VAL A 316 23.58 -14.15 19.00
N THR A 317 24.43 -13.73 19.93
CA THR A 317 25.73 -13.10 19.62
C THR A 317 26.61 -13.94 18.71
N ASP A 318 27.20 -13.30 17.69
CA ASP A 318 27.96 -13.89 16.57
C ASP A 318 27.23 -14.99 15.77
N CYS A 319 26.04 -15.40 16.21
CA CYS A 319 24.99 -16.19 15.56
C CYS A 319 25.36 -17.60 15.11
N VAL A 320 26.63 -17.94 15.29
CA VAL A 320 27.17 -19.27 15.20
C VAL A 320 26.99 -20.06 16.50
N ALA A 321 26.51 -19.42 17.59
CA ALA A 321 26.44 -20.05 18.91
C ALA A 321 25.61 -21.34 18.89
N LYS A 322 26.22 -22.42 19.41
CA LYS A 322 25.84 -23.79 19.09
C LYS A 322 24.41 -24.13 19.51
N GLY A 323 23.59 -24.58 18.56
CA GLY A 323 22.18 -24.94 18.78
C GLY A 323 21.17 -23.84 18.44
N ALA A 324 21.62 -22.60 18.17
CA ALA A 324 20.75 -21.49 17.81
C ALA A 324 20.09 -21.63 16.43
N TYR A 325 18.95 -20.97 16.24
CA TYR A 325 18.20 -20.86 14.99
C TYR A 325 17.96 -19.39 14.65
N SER A 326 17.81 -19.06 13.38
CA SER A 326 17.47 -17.70 12.95
C SER A 326 16.04 -17.34 13.33
N VAL A 327 15.78 -16.19 13.97
CA VAL A 327 14.43 -15.79 14.45
C VAL A 327 13.86 -14.59 13.68
N PHE A 328 12.58 -14.72 13.31
CA PHE A 328 11.86 -13.81 12.44
C PHE A 328 10.49 -13.47 13.03
N THR A 329 10.01 -12.25 12.80
CA THR A 329 8.64 -11.85 13.13
C THR A 329 7.66 -12.60 12.21
N LYS A 330 6.72 -13.36 12.79
CA LYS A 330 5.83 -14.28 12.07
C LYS A 330 4.76 -13.50 11.32
N VAL A 331 4.98 -13.21 10.04
CA VAL A 331 4.15 -12.27 9.25
C VAL A 331 2.65 -12.57 9.31
N SER A 332 2.22 -13.83 9.27
CA SER A 332 0.81 -14.23 9.39
C SER A 332 0.09 -13.73 10.66
N LYS A 333 0.81 -13.45 11.75
CA LYS A 333 0.26 -12.83 12.97
C LYS A 333 -0.10 -11.35 12.77
N TYR A 334 0.59 -10.65 11.85
CA TYR A 334 0.58 -9.18 11.75
C TYR A 334 -0.07 -8.63 10.47
N VAL A 335 -0.51 -9.50 9.55
CA VAL A 335 -1.14 -9.09 8.28
C VAL A 335 -2.28 -8.08 8.47
N GLY A 336 -3.13 -8.29 9.47
CA GLY A 336 -4.27 -7.42 9.80
C GLY A 336 -3.91 -6.11 10.51
N ALA A 337 -2.62 -5.81 10.65
CA ALA A 337 -2.09 -4.51 11.05
C ALA A 337 -1.16 -3.91 9.98
N ALA A 338 -0.46 -4.75 9.21
CA ALA A 338 0.49 -4.33 8.18
C ALA A 338 -0.15 -4.05 6.80
N TYR A 339 -1.04 -4.90 6.29
CA TYR A 339 -1.73 -4.64 5.01
C TYR A 339 -2.49 -3.30 5.01
N PRO A 340 -3.23 -2.94 6.07
CA PRO A 340 -3.85 -1.61 6.19
C PRO A 340 -2.89 -0.42 6.14
N ARG A 341 -1.57 -0.61 6.20
CA ARG A 341 -0.56 0.45 5.97
C ARG A 341 0.04 0.41 4.57
N VAL A 342 0.02 -0.76 3.94
CA VAL A 342 0.46 -0.98 2.55
C VAL A 342 -0.60 -0.52 1.55
N ASP A 343 -1.88 -0.79 1.82
CA ASP A 343 -2.99 -0.46 0.94
C ASP A 343 -3.81 0.78 1.41
N ASP A 344 -3.33 1.48 2.46
CA ASP A 344 -3.84 2.80 2.85
C ASP A 344 -3.50 3.86 1.79
N THR A 345 -4.56 4.50 1.32
CA THR A 345 -4.57 5.67 0.43
C THR A 345 -5.61 6.67 0.93
N ASN A 346 -5.30 7.95 0.75
CA ASN A 346 -6.13 9.06 1.20
C ASN A 346 -5.74 10.34 0.42
N LEU A 347 -6.46 11.44 0.63
CA LEU A 347 -6.39 12.67 -0.18
C LEU A 347 -5.51 13.75 0.47
N SER A 348 -5.53 13.82 1.80
CA SER A 348 -4.76 14.73 2.65
C SER A 348 -3.34 14.25 2.97
N PHE A 349 -3.08 12.96 2.74
CA PHE A 349 -1.82 12.23 2.99
C PHE A 349 -1.50 11.96 4.48
N ASP A 350 -2.44 12.09 5.43
CA ASP A 350 -2.17 12.00 6.87
C ASP A 350 -2.19 10.58 7.49
N HIS A 351 -2.35 9.52 6.68
CA HIS A 351 -2.65 8.13 7.09
C HIS A 351 -4.05 7.92 7.70
N LYS A 352 -5.06 8.67 7.23
CA LYS A 352 -6.47 8.41 7.50
C LYS A 352 -7.26 8.49 6.22
N ALA A 353 -8.16 7.53 6.00
CA ALA A 353 -9.06 7.57 4.87
C ALA A 353 -9.98 8.81 4.95
N ASP A 354 -9.78 9.72 4.01
CA ASP A 354 -10.61 10.91 3.83
C ASP A 354 -11.93 10.54 3.15
N LEU A 355 -12.91 11.45 3.17
CA LEU A 355 -14.21 11.21 2.56
C LEU A 355 -14.50 12.20 1.42
N TRP A 356 -14.69 11.70 0.20
CA TRP A 356 -15.21 12.49 -0.91
C TRP A 356 -16.75 12.44 -1.00
N VAL A 357 -17.38 13.60 -1.23
CA VAL A 357 -18.84 13.76 -1.36
C VAL A 357 -19.23 14.82 -2.39
N ARG A 358 -20.34 14.61 -3.12
CA ARG A 358 -20.93 15.62 -4.02
C ARG A 358 -22.16 16.27 -3.42
N LYS A 359 -22.22 17.61 -3.44
CA LYS A 359 -23.38 18.37 -2.95
C LYS A 359 -24.51 18.39 -3.98
N SER A 360 -25.69 17.91 -3.58
CA SER A 360 -26.84 17.71 -4.45
C SER A 360 -27.34 18.98 -5.14
N SER A 361 -27.31 20.13 -4.45
CA SER A 361 -27.89 21.38 -4.96
C SER A 361 -27.01 22.12 -5.97
N THR A 362 -25.69 21.95 -5.92
CA THR A 362 -24.72 22.67 -6.78
C THR A 362 -23.92 21.73 -7.68
N LYS A 363 -24.01 20.42 -7.47
CA LYS A 363 -23.18 19.37 -8.09
C LYS A 363 -21.66 19.51 -7.90
N VAL A 364 -21.23 20.47 -7.09
CA VAL A 364 -19.83 20.61 -6.67
C VAL A 364 -19.40 19.41 -5.81
N GLY A 365 -18.21 18.87 -6.13
CA GLY A 365 -17.53 17.85 -5.34
C GLY A 365 -16.78 18.46 -4.17
N TYR A 366 -16.64 17.72 -3.08
CA TYR A 366 -15.89 18.13 -1.89
C TYR A 366 -15.15 16.96 -1.26
N GLU A 367 -13.96 17.25 -0.75
CA GLU A 367 -13.18 16.43 0.17
C GLU A 367 -13.44 16.90 1.60
N LEU A 368 -13.37 15.94 2.52
CA LEU A 368 -13.58 16.09 3.95
C LEU A 368 -12.49 15.28 4.66
N ASP A 369 -11.39 15.95 4.99
CA ASP A 369 -10.21 15.32 5.60
C ASP A 369 -10.57 14.64 6.92
N SER A 370 -10.06 13.44 7.18
CA SER A 370 -10.33 12.74 8.42
C SER A 370 -9.49 13.30 9.58
N LYS A 371 -10.12 13.38 10.76
CA LYS A 371 -9.43 13.66 12.04
C LYS A 371 -9.60 12.49 13.01
N GLY A 372 -9.74 11.29 12.46
CA GLY A 372 -9.90 10.02 13.17
C GLY A 372 -11.26 9.80 13.85
N THR A 373 -11.90 10.88 14.33
CA THR A 373 -13.22 10.84 14.98
C THR A 373 -14.15 11.99 14.60
N THR A 374 -13.65 12.97 13.83
CA THR A 374 -14.38 14.07 13.22
C THR A 374 -13.86 14.29 11.78
N LEU A 375 -14.47 15.20 11.03
CA LEU A 375 -14.04 15.56 9.67
C LEU A 375 -13.55 17.02 9.63
N GLY A 376 -12.74 17.34 8.61
CA GLY A 376 -12.12 18.62 8.37
C GLY A 376 -13.04 19.70 7.81
N ALA A 377 -12.42 20.75 7.27
CA ALA A 377 -13.14 21.72 6.45
C ALA A 377 -13.47 21.10 5.09
N ARG A 378 -14.41 21.68 4.35
CA ARG A 378 -14.73 21.21 2.98
C ARG A 378 -13.72 21.80 2.00
N LEU A 379 -12.89 20.95 1.42
CA LEU A 379 -12.04 21.33 0.29
C LEU A 379 -12.81 21.10 -1.02
N SER A 380 -12.78 22.06 -1.95
CA SER A 380 -13.66 22.07 -3.14
C SER A 380 -12.98 21.42 -4.35
N TRP A 381 -13.70 20.52 -5.04
CA TRP A 381 -13.21 19.73 -6.19
C TRP A 381 -13.74 20.17 -7.56
N GLY A 382 -14.34 21.37 -7.64
CA GLY A 382 -14.98 21.88 -8.85
C GLY A 382 -16.35 21.25 -9.14
N ASP A 383 -16.86 21.42 -10.36
CA ASP A 383 -18.17 20.88 -10.76
C ASP A 383 -18.10 19.40 -11.14
N TRP A 384 -18.95 18.59 -10.48
CA TRP A 384 -19.15 17.17 -10.74
C TRP A 384 -20.58 16.88 -11.22
N ASN A 385 -21.20 17.85 -11.89
CA ASN A 385 -22.40 17.65 -12.71
C ASN A 385 -22.17 16.54 -13.76
N GLY A 386 -23.25 15.96 -14.26
CA GLY A 386 -23.19 14.84 -15.20
C GLY A 386 -22.75 13.50 -14.60
N VAL A 387 -22.07 13.43 -13.44
CA VAL A 387 -21.67 12.16 -12.79
C VAL A 387 -22.81 11.53 -11.97
N ASN A 388 -22.84 10.19 -11.82
CA ASN A 388 -23.76 9.49 -10.90
C ASN A 388 -23.13 8.43 -9.98
N LEU A 389 -21.81 8.26 -10.04
CA LEU A 389 -21.04 7.40 -9.15
C LEU A 389 -19.59 7.91 -9.13
N VAL A 390 -18.99 7.95 -7.95
CA VAL A 390 -17.56 8.15 -7.70
C VAL A 390 -17.12 7.02 -6.74
N ARG A 391 -15.86 6.63 -6.77
CA ARG A 391 -15.25 5.59 -5.93
C ARG A 391 -13.79 5.92 -5.65
N GLN A 392 -13.45 6.18 -4.40
CA GLN A 392 -12.09 6.13 -3.89
C GLN A 392 -11.51 4.72 -4.10
N THR A 393 -10.28 4.66 -4.61
CA THR A 393 -9.56 3.43 -4.95
C THR A 393 -8.06 3.72 -5.09
N ASP A 394 -7.28 2.69 -5.37
CA ASP A 394 -5.92 2.80 -5.90
C ASP A 394 -5.75 1.61 -6.87
N LEU A 395 -5.79 1.87 -8.18
CA LEU A 395 -5.73 0.83 -9.22
C LEU A 395 -4.33 0.66 -9.80
N ASN A 396 -3.33 1.40 -9.29
CA ASN A 396 -1.94 1.35 -9.74
C ASN A 396 -0.96 0.93 -8.61
N ARG A 397 -1.41 1.03 -7.34
CA ARG A 397 -0.70 0.79 -6.07
C ARG A 397 0.43 1.77 -5.76
N ASP A 398 0.37 2.98 -6.29
CA ASP A 398 1.32 4.05 -5.96
C ASP A 398 1.08 4.68 -4.59
N GLY A 399 -0.01 4.33 -3.89
CA GLY A 399 -0.29 4.80 -2.53
C GLY A 399 -0.91 6.19 -2.46
N TYR A 400 -1.19 6.80 -3.61
CA TYR A 400 -2.00 8.01 -3.73
C TYR A 400 -3.44 7.60 -4.06
N GLN A 401 -4.42 8.37 -3.60
CA GLN A 401 -5.81 8.04 -3.88
C GLN A 401 -6.14 8.27 -5.37
N ASP A 402 -6.64 7.24 -6.03
CA ASP A 402 -7.33 7.33 -7.31
C ASP A 402 -8.84 7.53 -7.12
N LEU A 403 -9.51 8.12 -8.12
CA LEU A 403 -10.97 8.09 -8.23
C LEU A 403 -11.43 7.34 -9.49
N LEU A 404 -12.44 6.49 -9.34
CA LEU A 404 -13.18 5.87 -10.44
C LEU A 404 -14.62 6.40 -10.47
N TYR A 405 -15.05 6.99 -11.58
CA TYR A 405 -16.37 7.62 -11.68
C TYR A 405 -17.12 7.26 -12.96
N ARG A 406 -18.46 7.43 -12.94
CA ARG A 406 -19.34 7.14 -14.09
C ARG A 406 -20.11 8.37 -14.55
N VAL A 407 -19.97 8.69 -15.84
CA VAL A 407 -20.74 9.73 -16.54
C VAL A 407 -22.17 9.23 -16.78
N SER A 408 -23.18 10.03 -16.43
CA SER A 408 -24.59 9.61 -16.44
C SER A 408 -25.18 9.50 -17.84
N ALA A 409 -24.83 10.42 -18.74
CA ALA A 409 -25.39 10.49 -20.08
C ALA A 409 -24.94 9.31 -20.97
N THR A 410 -23.67 8.92 -20.84
CA THR A 410 -23.04 7.83 -21.62
C THR A 410 -22.99 6.51 -20.88
N GLY A 411 -22.98 6.52 -19.54
CA GLY A 411 -22.65 5.33 -18.74
C GLY A 411 -21.17 4.97 -18.73
N ASP A 412 -20.33 5.75 -19.41
CA ASP A 412 -18.89 5.50 -19.49
C ASP A 412 -18.24 5.70 -18.12
N VAL A 413 -17.28 4.82 -17.82
CA VAL A 413 -16.55 4.79 -16.55
C VAL A 413 -15.12 5.22 -16.80
N TYR A 414 -14.67 6.20 -16.02
CA TYR A 414 -13.34 6.79 -16.08
C TYR A 414 -12.59 6.52 -14.78
N TRP A 415 -11.27 6.38 -14.91
CA TRP A 415 -10.31 6.36 -13.82
C TRP A 415 -9.45 7.60 -13.94
N VAL A 416 -9.27 8.31 -12.82
CA VAL A 416 -8.41 9.48 -12.71
C VAL A 416 -7.52 9.30 -11.48
N ARG A 417 -6.25 9.67 -11.62
CA ARG A 417 -5.21 9.41 -10.62
C ARG A 417 -4.36 10.64 -10.34
N PHE A 418 -3.78 10.70 -9.15
CA PHE A 418 -2.77 11.71 -8.84
C PHE A 418 -1.42 11.34 -9.49
N LEU A 419 -0.59 12.36 -9.74
CA LEU A 419 0.78 12.23 -10.25
C LEU A 419 1.73 13.00 -9.31
N PRO A 420 2.36 12.33 -8.33
CA PRO A 420 3.21 13.03 -7.35
C PRO A 420 4.39 13.76 -7.98
N SER A 421 4.90 13.26 -9.10
CA SER A 421 5.98 13.88 -9.89
C SER A 421 5.62 15.24 -10.52
N THR A 422 4.34 15.63 -10.55
CA THR A 422 3.87 16.90 -11.10
C THR A 422 2.90 17.65 -10.17
N GLY A 423 2.56 17.09 -9.00
CA GLY A 423 1.59 17.68 -8.06
C GLY A 423 0.16 17.82 -8.61
N ALA A 424 -0.17 17.08 -9.67
CA ALA A 424 -1.40 17.25 -10.45
C ALA A 424 -2.12 15.91 -10.70
N TRP A 425 -3.37 15.98 -11.16
CA TRP A 425 -4.12 14.79 -11.59
C TRP A 425 -3.88 14.51 -13.08
N ALA A 426 -3.83 13.22 -13.43
CA ALA A 426 -3.70 12.78 -14.82
C ALA A 426 -4.99 12.98 -15.62
N ASP A 427 -4.89 13.02 -16.95
CA ASP A 427 -6.05 12.97 -17.84
C ASP A 427 -6.94 11.74 -17.54
N PRO A 428 -8.27 11.88 -17.39
CA PRO A 428 -9.16 10.75 -17.09
C PRO A 428 -9.13 9.64 -18.16
N LYS A 429 -8.58 8.48 -17.80
CA LYS A 429 -8.55 7.27 -18.62
C LYS A 429 -9.94 6.63 -18.63
N LYS A 430 -10.61 6.55 -19.79
CA LYS A 430 -11.82 5.73 -19.90
C LYS A 430 -11.45 4.25 -19.74
N VAL A 431 -12.04 3.59 -18.74
CA VAL A 431 -11.82 2.17 -18.43
C VAL A 431 -12.96 1.28 -18.92
N PHE A 432 -14.20 1.79 -19.00
CA PHE A 432 -15.34 1.07 -19.56
C PHE A 432 -16.32 1.97 -20.32
N THR A 433 -17.04 1.38 -21.28
CA THR A 433 -18.03 2.06 -22.15
C THR A 433 -19.45 1.56 -21.83
N ASP A 434 -20.43 2.46 -21.82
CA ASP A 434 -21.88 2.22 -21.62
C ASP A 434 -22.24 1.25 -20.47
N TRP A 435 -21.77 1.57 -19.26
CA TRP A 435 -22.15 0.87 -18.03
C TRP A 435 -23.41 1.45 -17.37
N LYS A 436 -24.37 1.98 -18.17
CA LYS A 436 -25.70 2.38 -17.68
C LYS A 436 -26.44 1.23 -17.00
N THR A 437 -26.31 0.02 -17.56
CA THR A 437 -26.96 -1.21 -17.07
C THR A 437 -26.28 -1.82 -15.84
N ARG A 438 -25.11 -1.33 -15.43
CA ARG A 438 -24.45 -1.78 -14.19
C ARG A 438 -25.14 -1.15 -12.99
N THR A 439 -25.80 -1.99 -12.22
CA THR A 439 -26.57 -1.58 -11.05
C THR A 439 -25.65 -1.21 -9.89
N ARG A 440 -24.53 -1.91 -9.70
CA ARG A 440 -23.48 -1.58 -8.71
C ARG A 440 -22.10 -1.67 -9.34
N ILE A 441 -21.20 -0.78 -8.93
CA ILE A 441 -19.76 -0.76 -9.26
C ILE A 441 -19.02 -0.51 -7.93
N VAL A 442 -18.03 -1.33 -7.62
CA VAL A 442 -17.29 -1.32 -6.35
C VAL A 442 -15.81 -1.64 -6.61
N THR A 443 -14.92 -0.95 -5.93
CA THR A 443 -13.46 -1.09 -5.95
C THR A 443 -12.98 -1.65 -4.61
N PRO A 444 -13.11 -2.97 -4.35
CA PRO A 444 -12.87 -3.55 -3.03
C PRO A 444 -11.41 -3.50 -2.54
N GLY A 445 -10.43 -3.53 -3.45
CA GLY A 445 -9.05 -3.94 -3.17
C GLY A 445 -8.72 -5.26 -3.87
N ASP A 446 -7.64 -5.93 -3.49
CA ASP A 446 -7.29 -7.27 -4.01
C ASP A 446 -8.20 -8.35 -3.40
N VAL A 447 -9.16 -8.85 -4.19
CA VAL A 447 -10.13 -9.88 -3.84
C VAL A 447 -9.78 -11.22 -4.51
N THR A 448 -9.24 -11.17 -5.73
CA THR A 448 -8.73 -12.33 -6.47
C THR A 448 -7.50 -12.95 -5.82
N GLY A 449 -6.79 -12.21 -4.98
CA GLY A 449 -5.52 -12.63 -4.41
C GLY A 449 -4.41 -12.59 -5.46
N ASP A 450 -4.39 -11.60 -6.37
CA ASP A 450 -3.40 -11.43 -7.45
C ASP A 450 -2.44 -10.22 -7.28
N TYR A 451 -2.71 -9.38 -6.27
CA TYR A 451 -2.04 -8.15 -5.84
C TYR A 451 -2.37 -6.87 -6.60
N LYS A 452 -3.44 -6.88 -7.40
CA LYS A 452 -3.88 -5.70 -8.14
C LYS A 452 -5.35 -5.44 -7.80
N PRO A 453 -5.68 -4.30 -7.18
CA PRO A 453 -7.04 -3.96 -6.82
C PRO A 453 -8.06 -4.21 -7.93
N ASP A 454 -9.00 -5.08 -7.60
CA ASP A 454 -10.01 -5.57 -8.52
C ASP A 454 -11.16 -4.58 -8.62
N LEU A 455 -11.98 -4.75 -9.66
CA LEU A 455 -13.30 -4.14 -9.73
C LEU A 455 -14.40 -5.20 -9.71
N LEU A 456 -15.45 -4.92 -8.95
CA LEU A 456 -16.68 -5.68 -8.90
C LEU A 456 -17.81 -4.89 -9.56
N SER A 457 -18.65 -5.57 -10.35
CA SER A 457 -19.92 -4.97 -10.78
C SER A 457 -21.07 -5.95 -10.88
N VAL A 458 -22.26 -5.47 -10.52
CA VAL A 458 -23.53 -6.20 -10.66
C VAL A 458 -24.24 -5.68 -11.89
N ASP A 459 -24.63 -6.57 -12.81
CA ASP A 459 -25.38 -6.21 -14.01
C ASP A 459 -26.90 -6.10 -13.76
N SER A 460 -27.66 -5.81 -14.81
CA SER A 460 -29.13 -5.71 -14.79
C SER A 460 -29.83 -7.05 -14.56
N ALA A 461 -29.18 -8.19 -14.81
CA ALA A 461 -29.68 -9.51 -14.48
C ALA A 461 -29.39 -9.93 -13.01
N GLY A 462 -28.70 -9.06 -12.24
CA GLY A 462 -28.31 -9.36 -10.86
C GLY A 462 -27.16 -10.37 -10.77
N VAL A 463 -26.34 -10.49 -11.82
CA VAL A 463 -25.11 -11.29 -11.79
C VAL A 463 -23.95 -10.41 -11.35
N LEU A 464 -23.20 -10.86 -10.34
CA LEU A 464 -21.93 -10.27 -9.94
C LEU A 464 -20.81 -10.80 -10.84
N TRP A 465 -19.96 -9.87 -11.25
CA TRP A 465 -18.75 -10.07 -12.03
C TRP A 465 -17.56 -9.47 -11.29
N ILE A 466 -16.42 -10.16 -11.34
CA ILE A 466 -15.11 -9.63 -10.92
C ILE A 466 -14.25 -9.36 -12.15
N TYR A 467 -13.52 -8.26 -12.12
CA TYR A 467 -12.64 -7.77 -13.17
C TYR A 467 -11.24 -7.74 -12.56
N PRO A 468 -10.40 -8.76 -12.84
CA PRO A 468 -9.09 -8.85 -12.21
C PRO A 468 -8.23 -7.64 -12.54
N GLY A 469 -7.62 -7.02 -11.53
CA GLY A 469 -6.78 -5.84 -11.71
C GLY A 469 -5.52 -6.12 -12.52
N LYS A 470 -4.94 -5.09 -13.16
CA LYS A 470 -3.60 -5.17 -13.75
C LYS A 470 -2.54 -4.32 -13.06
N GLY A 471 -2.95 -3.39 -12.18
CA GLY A 471 -2.03 -2.45 -11.52
C GLY A 471 -1.62 -1.27 -12.40
N ASP A 472 -2.45 -0.93 -13.39
CA ASP A 472 -2.26 0.19 -14.33
C ASP A 472 -3.59 0.89 -14.64
N GLY A 473 -4.62 0.71 -13.80
CA GLY A 473 -5.99 1.12 -14.09
C GLY A 473 -6.61 0.42 -15.31
N SER A 474 -6.08 -0.72 -15.76
CA SER A 474 -6.76 -1.63 -16.68
C SER A 474 -7.05 -2.98 -16.01
N PHE A 475 -7.84 -3.82 -16.69
CA PHE A 475 -8.36 -5.06 -16.14
C PHE A 475 -8.16 -6.25 -17.10
N ALA A 476 -8.18 -7.46 -16.55
CA ALA A 476 -8.27 -8.70 -17.31
C ALA A 476 -9.71 -9.00 -17.79
N ALA A 477 -9.91 -10.13 -18.46
CA ALA A 477 -11.25 -10.59 -18.83
C ALA A 477 -12.09 -10.85 -17.57
N ARG A 478 -13.33 -10.34 -17.55
CA ARG A 478 -14.21 -10.47 -16.39
C ARG A 478 -14.59 -11.93 -16.10
N VAL A 479 -14.52 -12.32 -14.84
CA VAL A 479 -14.93 -13.66 -14.36
C VAL A 479 -16.31 -13.57 -13.72
N ARG A 480 -17.19 -14.53 -14.03
CA ARG A 480 -18.54 -14.59 -13.45
C ARG A 480 -18.48 -15.15 -12.02
N VAL A 481 -19.02 -14.40 -11.07
CA VAL A 481 -19.14 -14.86 -9.67
C VAL A 481 -20.43 -15.67 -9.50
N GLY A 482 -21.60 -15.07 -9.74
CA GLY A 482 -22.88 -15.72 -9.52
C GLY A 482 -24.08 -14.78 -9.67
N GLY A 483 -25.29 -15.36 -9.74
CA GLY A 483 -26.55 -14.60 -9.79
C GLY A 483 -27.07 -14.22 -8.39
N GLY A 484 -28.24 -13.57 -8.35
CA GLY A 484 -28.97 -13.28 -7.11
C GLY A 484 -28.50 -12.03 -6.34
N TRP A 485 -27.60 -11.23 -6.89
CA TRP A 485 -27.09 -10.01 -6.26
C TRP A 485 -28.05 -8.81 -6.38
N SER A 486 -29.08 -8.92 -7.23
CA SER A 486 -30.23 -7.99 -7.27
C SER A 486 -31.03 -7.92 -5.96
N GLN A 487 -30.81 -8.86 -5.02
CA GLN A 487 -31.36 -8.78 -3.66
C GLN A 487 -30.75 -7.64 -2.82
N TYR A 488 -29.63 -7.05 -3.24
CA TYR A 488 -28.89 -6.04 -2.48
C TYR A 488 -29.16 -4.62 -2.98
N ASN A 489 -29.48 -3.72 -2.05
CA ASN A 489 -29.60 -2.28 -2.37
C ASN A 489 -28.31 -1.50 -2.10
N GLN A 490 -27.32 -2.09 -1.42
CA GLN A 490 -25.96 -1.56 -1.30
C GLN A 490 -24.93 -2.67 -1.42
N LEU A 491 -23.78 -2.33 -2.00
CA LEU A 491 -22.59 -3.15 -2.11
C LEU A 491 -21.38 -2.21 -1.99
N LEU A 492 -20.51 -2.47 -1.00
CA LEU A 492 -19.41 -1.59 -0.58
C LEU A 492 -18.14 -2.44 -0.39
N GLY A 493 -16.96 -1.82 -0.48
CA GLY A 493 -15.65 -2.48 -0.37
C GLY A 493 -14.62 -1.53 0.25
N HIS A 494 -13.44 -1.41 -0.37
CA HIS A 494 -12.32 -0.58 0.07
C HIS A 494 -11.77 -1.01 1.44
N GLY A 495 -11.24 -2.24 1.51
CA GLY A 495 -10.44 -2.70 2.65
C GLY A 495 -10.71 -4.13 3.12
N ASP A 496 -9.92 -4.55 4.10
CA ASP A 496 -10.06 -5.81 4.83
C ASP A 496 -10.77 -5.53 6.17
N PHE A 497 -12.04 -5.93 6.27
CA PHE A 497 -12.85 -5.74 7.48
C PHE A 497 -12.58 -6.80 8.56
N THR A 498 -11.74 -7.80 8.29
CA THR A 498 -11.46 -8.93 9.17
C THR A 498 -9.99 -9.15 9.52
N GLY A 499 -9.09 -8.33 8.96
CA GLY A 499 -7.66 -8.38 9.20
C GLY A 499 -7.00 -9.71 8.81
N ASP A 500 -7.54 -10.39 7.78
CA ASP A 500 -7.06 -11.71 7.35
C ASP A 500 -6.07 -11.68 6.17
N GLY A 501 -5.80 -10.49 5.62
CA GLY A 501 -4.91 -10.20 4.51
C GLY A 501 -5.59 -10.23 3.14
N LYS A 502 -6.91 -9.96 3.06
CA LYS A 502 -7.73 -10.07 1.84
C LYS A 502 -8.84 -9.03 1.84
N ALA A 503 -9.17 -8.44 0.69
CA ALA A 503 -10.26 -7.47 0.62
C ALA A 503 -11.64 -8.12 0.83
N ASP A 504 -12.46 -7.48 1.67
CA ASP A 504 -13.79 -7.92 2.07
C ASP A 504 -14.87 -7.00 1.45
N VAL A 505 -16.14 -7.44 1.46
CA VAL A 505 -17.27 -6.70 0.88
C VAL A 505 -18.47 -6.67 1.82
N LEU A 506 -19.16 -5.53 1.90
CA LEU A 506 -20.38 -5.35 2.68
C LEU A 506 -21.60 -5.20 1.76
N ALA A 507 -22.67 -5.94 2.04
CA ALA A 507 -23.88 -5.98 1.21
C ALA A 507 -25.15 -5.82 2.07
N ARG A 508 -26.01 -4.83 1.75
CA ARG A 508 -27.28 -4.61 2.46
C ARG A 508 -28.47 -5.14 1.68
N ASN A 509 -29.22 -6.08 2.25
CA ASN A 509 -30.39 -6.68 1.62
C ASN A 509 -31.51 -5.63 1.44
N LYS A 510 -32.11 -5.59 0.25
CA LYS A 510 -33.12 -4.60 -0.15
C LYS A 510 -34.42 -4.72 0.65
N SER A 511 -34.84 -5.94 0.99
CA SER A 511 -36.15 -6.22 1.56
C SER A 511 -36.15 -6.28 3.09
N THR A 512 -35.08 -6.81 3.71
CA THR A 512 -34.96 -6.89 5.18
C THR A 512 -34.15 -5.76 5.79
N GLY A 513 -33.37 -5.03 4.99
CA GLY A 513 -32.41 -4.03 5.47
C GLY A 513 -31.18 -4.63 6.17
N ASP A 514 -31.08 -5.96 6.33
CA ASP A 514 -29.94 -6.60 6.97
C ASP A 514 -28.62 -6.32 6.24
N LEU A 515 -27.54 -6.07 7.00
CA LEU A 515 -26.18 -5.96 6.48
C LEU A 515 -25.45 -7.30 6.62
N TYR A 516 -24.79 -7.72 5.55
CA TYR A 516 -23.98 -8.92 5.49
C TYR A 516 -22.52 -8.59 5.13
N LEU A 517 -21.59 -9.25 5.79
CA LEU A 517 -20.18 -9.35 5.40
C LEU A 517 -20.01 -10.52 4.43
N TYR A 518 -19.38 -10.25 3.29
CA TYR A 518 -18.84 -11.23 2.35
C TYR A 518 -17.32 -11.25 2.50
N LYS A 519 -16.80 -12.32 3.08
CA LYS A 519 -15.37 -12.47 3.32
C LYS A 519 -14.63 -12.85 2.04
N GLY A 520 -13.58 -12.10 1.69
CA GLY A 520 -12.65 -12.43 0.60
C GLY A 520 -11.96 -13.78 0.80
N THR A 521 -11.61 -14.46 -0.29
CA THR A 521 -10.91 -15.76 -0.25
C THR A 521 -9.59 -15.81 -1.00
N GLY A 522 -9.23 -14.76 -1.75
CA GLY A 522 -8.07 -14.78 -2.65
C GLY A 522 -8.29 -15.74 -3.82
N LYS A 523 -9.45 -15.65 -4.48
CA LYS A 523 -9.87 -16.48 -5.62
C LYS A 523 -10.76 -15.70 -6.56
N SER A 524 -10.80 -16.06 -7.84
CA SER A 524 -11.78 -15.54 -8.80
C SER A 524 -13.00 -16.49 -8.96
N GLY A 525 -14.08 -15.98 -9.54
CA GLY A 525 -15.24 -16.78 -9.93
C GLY A 525 -16.16 -17.23 -8.77
N THR A 526 -16.72 -18.44 -8.87
CA THR A 526 -17.79 -18.95 -8.00
C THR A 526 -17.41 -19.16 -6.54
N GLY A 527 -16.11 -19.15 -6.21
CA GLY A 527 -15.58 -19.30 -4.85
C GLY A 527 -14.99 -18.01 -4.25
N VAL A 528 -15.12 -16.85 -4.92
CA VAL A 528 -14.47 -15.58 -4.55
C VAL A 528 -14.71 -15.13 -3.10
N PHE A 529 -15.91 -15.37 -2.58
CA PHE A 529 -16.29 -15.06 -1.22
C PHE A 529 -16.71 -16.32 -0.44
N ALA A 530 -16.43 -16.33 0.86
CA ALA A 530 -16.96 -17.33 1.79
C ALA A 530 -18.46 -17.12 2.04
N ALA A 531 -19.07 -18.01 2.82
CA ALA A 531 -20.47 -17.87 3.26
C ALA A 531 -20.68 -16.54 3.99
N ARG A 532 -21.72 -15.79 3.60
CA ARG A 532 -21.99 -14.45 4.14
C ARG A 532 -22.33 -14.49 5.64
N VAL A 533 -21.75 -13.61 6.43
CA VAL A 533 -22.09 -13.42 7.85
C VAL A 533 -23.08 -12.28 7.99
N LYS A 534 -24.19 -12.46 8.73
CA LYS A 534 -25.08 -11.33 9.06
C LYS A 534 -24.43 -10.50 10.17
N VAL A 535 -24.18 -9.22 9.91
CA VAL A 535 -23.47 -8.33 10.85
C VAL A 535 -24.33 -7.21 11.43
N ARG A 536 -25.44 -6.83 10.76
CA ARG A 536 -26.50 -5.97 11.32
C ARG A 536 -27.88 -6.45 10.87
N THR A 537 -28.87 -6.33 11.75
CA THR A 537 -30.28 -6.64 11.45
C THR A 537 -31.06 -5.35 11.19
N ASN A 538 -32.00 -5.36 10.23
CA ASN A 538 -32.91 -4.23 9.93
C ASN A 538 -32.21 -2.86 9.88
N TRP A 539 -31.17 -2.73 9.06
CA TRP A 539 -30.36 -1.52 8.91
C TRP A 539 -31.02 -0.50 7.96
N SER A 540 -32.31 -0.26 8.15
CA SER A 540 -33.20 0.52 7.29
C SER A 540 -33.17 2.04 7.56
N GLY A 541 -32.84 2.48 8.78
CA GLY A 541 -32.73 3.90 9.17
C GLY A 541 -31.58 4.69 8.49
N TYR A 542 -30.86 4.06 7.56
CA TYR A 542 -29.71 4.61 6.84
C TYR A 542 -29.99 4.64 5.33
N ASN A 543 -29.68 5.76 4.66
CA ASN A 543 -29.98 5.95 3.24
C ASN A 543 -28.74 6.10 2.33
N ALA A 544 -27.58 6.46 2.89
CA ALA A 544 -26.29 6.44 2.20
C ALA A 544 -25.23 5.83 3.12
N PHE A 545 -24.19 5.27 2.50
CA PHE A 545 -23.08 4.60 3.16
C PHE A 545 -21.87 4.76 2.25
N ASP A 546 -20.68 4.83 2.83
CA ASP A 546 -19.48 4.43 2.08
C ASP A 546 -18.40 3.86 2.98
N ALA A 547 -17.51 3.11 2.37
CA ALA A 547 -16.31 2.58 2.98
C ALA A 547 -15.14 3.02 2.11
N VAL A 548 -14.20 3.73 2.73
CA VAL A 548 -13.12 4.48 2.07
C VAL A 548 -11.73 4.10 2.59
N GLY A 549 -11.65 3.14 3.54
CA GLY A 549 -10.41 2.72 4.19
C GLY A 549 -10.42 2.93 5.70
N ASP A 550 -9.24 3.16 6.29
CA ASP A 550 -9.02 3.37 7.72
C ASP A 550 -9.20 4.85 8.10
N ILE A 551 -10.44 5.26 8.41
CA ILE A 551 -10.77 6.65 8.75
C ILE A 551 -10.15 7.03 10.09
N THR A 552 -10.03 6.08 11.04
CA THR A 552 -9.41 6.35 12.35
C THR A 552 -7.89 6.55 12.29
N GLY A 553 -7.22 5.82 11.40
CA GLY A 553 -5.78 5.57 11.45
C GLY A 553 -5.39 4.45 12.42
N ASP A 554 -6.33 3.61 12.91
CA ASP A 554 -6.04 2.53 13.87
C ASP A 554 -5.52 1.23 13.22
N GLY A 555 -5.63 1.13 11.90
CA GLY A 555 -5.19 0.01 11.08
C GLY A 555 -6.33 -0.93 10.67
N ARG A 556 -7.56 -0.44 10.54
CA ARG A 556 -8.74 -1.27 10.22
C ARG A 556 -9.66 -0.56 9.24
N ALA A 557 -10.29 -1.32 8.35
CA ALA A 557 -11.29 -0.76 7.43
C ALA A 557 -12.54 -0.27 8.21
N ASP A 558 -12.86 1.01 8.04
CA ASP A 558 -13.99 1.69 8.66
C ASP A 558 -15.18 1.80 7.69
N LEU A 559 -16.34 2.20 8.23
CA LEU A 559 -17.55 2.44 7.46
C LEU A 559 -18.22 3.74 7.92
N VAL A 560 -18.59 4.62 6.98
CA VAL A 560 -19.50 5.73 7.26
C VAL A 560 -20.92 5.41 6.81
N ALA A 561 -21.90 5.81 7.61
CA ALA A 561 -23.31 5.57 7.34
C ALA A 561 -24.16 6.80 7.68
N ARG A 562 -24.94 7.29 6.70
CA ARG A 562 -25.80 8.47 6.85
C ARG A 562 -27.25 8.08 7.10
N THR A 563 -27.79 8.56 8.21
CA THR A 563 -29.21 8.42 8.55
C THR A 563 -30.12 9.18 7.58
N THR A 564 -31.41 8.81 7.53
CA THR A 564 -32.41 9.55 6.75
C THR A 564 -32.52 11.03 7.13
N ALA A 565 -32.30 11.37 8.39
CA ALA A 565 -32.27 12.75 8.91
C ALA A 565 -30.98 13.53 8.58
N GLY A 566 -29.97 12.89 7.99
CA GLY A 566 -28.73 13.55 7.58
C GLY A 566 -27.63 13.64 8.63
N THR A 567 -27.75 12.92 9.76
CA THR A 567 -26.60 12.65 10.65
C THR A 567 -25.72 11.57 10.02
N LEU A 568 -24.42 11.84 9.87
CA LEU A 568 -23.40 10.88 9.46
C LEU A 568 -22.75 10.24 10.68
N TYR A 569 -22.58 8.93 10.66
CA TYR A 569 -21.92 8.16 11.72
C TYR A 569 -20.72 7.38 11.17
N LEU A 570 -19.60 7.47 11.88
CA LEU A 570 -18.45 6.58 11.76
C LEU A 570 -18.74 5.28 12.54
N TYR A 571 -18.58 4.15 11.86
CA TYR A 571 -18.56 2.82 12.44
C TYR A 571 -17.12 2.30 12.40
N LYS A 572 -16.42 2.38 13.53
CA LYS A 572 -15.01 1.97 13.65
C LYS A 572 -14.87 0.46 13.49
N GLY A 573 -13.98 0.01 12.61
CA GLY A 573 -13.68 -1.41 12.37
C GLY A 573 -13.12 -2.13 13.59
N THR A 574 -13.32 -3.44 13.69
CA THR A 574 -12.74 -4.26 14.79
C THR A 574 -11.92 -5.45 14.30
N GLY A 575 -11.89 -5.71 13.00
CA GLY A 575 -11.32 -6.94 12.44
C GLY A 575 -12.13 -8.21 12.76
N LYS A 576 -13.34 -8.11 13.34
CA LYS A 576 -14.12 -9.29 13.73
C LYS A 576 -15.12 -9.69 12.64
N ALA A 577 -15.02 -10.94 12.17
CA ALA A 577 -15.94 -11.55 11.21
C ALA A 577 -17.32 -11.92 11.81
N THR A 578 -17.92 -11.05 12.63
CA THR A 578 -19.12 -11.31 13.44
C THR A 578 -20.05 -10.10 13.49
N SER A 579 -21.12 -10.17 14.29
CA SER A 579 -21.93 -9.00 14.68
C SER A 579 -21.12 -7.91 15.42
N GLU A 580 -19.87 -8.16 15.82
CA GLU A 580 -18.98 -7.18 16.44
C GLU A 580 -18.04 -6.48 15.44
N ILE A 581 -18.20 -6.68 14.13
CA ILE A 581 -17.36 -6.11 13.05
C ILE A 581 -17.10 -4.60 13.15
N PHE A 582 -18.03 -3.85 13.75
CA PHE A 582 -17.86 -2.46 14.12
C PHE A 582 -18.16 -2.22 15.59
N ALA A 583 -17.35 -1.36 16.21
CA ALA A 583 -17.55 -0.83 17.55
C ALA A 583 -18.73 0.16 17.62
N THR A 584 -18.93 0.77 18.80
CA THR A 584 -19.96 1.80 19.02
C THR A 584 -19.76 2.98 18.08
N ARG A 585 -20.81 3.31 17.31
CA ARG A 585 -20.76 4.36 16.29
C ARG A 585 -20.47 5.74 16.91
N THR A 586 -19.63 6.53 16.24
CA THR A 586 -19.33 7.93 16.59
C THR A 586 -20.05 8.86 15.61
N SER A 587 -20.58 10.00 16.05
CA SER A 587 -21.22 10.97 15.13
C SER A 587 -20.15 11.84 14.47
N LEU A 588 -20.14 11.90 13.13
CA LEU A 588 -19.27 12.81 12.36
C LEU A 588 -19.93 14.17 12.09
N GLY A 589 -21.25 14.29 12.31
CA GLY A 589 -21.98 15.56 12.20
C GLY A 589 -23.36 15.43 11.56
N THR A 590 -24.07 16.54 11.47
CA THR A 590 -25.40 16.68 10.83
C THR A 590 -25.30 17.47 9.53
N GLY A 591 -26.41 17.54 8.76
CA GLY A 591 -26.43 18.28 7.49
C GLY A 591 -25.95 17.48 6.28
N PHE A 592 -25.59 16.21 6.44
CA PHE A 592 -25.10 15.37 5.34
C PHE A 592 -26.20 14.96 4.34
N GLN A 593 -27.47 15.25 4.61
CA GLN A 593 -28.55 15.09 3.62
C GLN A 593 -28.39 16.02 2.40
N GLN A 594 -27.51 17.03 2.47
CA GLN A 594 -27.17 17.89 1.33
C GLN A 594 -26.35 17.18 0.24
N TYR A 595 -25.77 16.00 0.50
CA TYR A 595 -24.92 15.27 -0.43
C TYR A 595 -25.69 14.17 -1.17
N ASP A 596 -25.48 14.01 -2.48
CA ASP A 596 -26.14 12.98 -3.30
C ASP A 596 -25.20 11.87 -3.79
N ILE A 597 -23.90 12.11 -3.81
CA ILE A 597 -22.87 11.09 -3.98
C ILE A 597 -21.98 11.09 -2.73
N PHE A 598 -21.71 9.88 -2.23
CA PHE A 598 -20.52 9.51 -1.47
C PHE A 598 -19.72 8.61 -2.43
N GLY A 599 -18.40 8.70 -2.43
CA GLY A 599 -17.59 7.96 -3.39
C GLY A 599 -16.15 7.80 -3.01
#